data_AF-A0A0G0EJF2-F1
#
_entry.id   AF-A0A0G0EJF2-F1
#
_cell.length_a   1.000
_cell.length_b   1.000
_cell.length_c   1.000
_cell.angle_alpha   90.00
_cell.angle_beta   90.00
_cell.angle_gamma   90.00
#
_symmetry.space_group_name_H-M   'P 1'
#
loop_
_entity.id
_entity.type
_entity.pdbx_description
1 polymer ?
#
loop_
_entity_poly.entity_id
_entity_poly.type
_entity_poly.pdbx_seq_one_letter_code
_entity_poly.pdbx_strand_id
1 'polypeptide(L)'
;MIDENIEDRIFDEFTIPHIAFPQDTIQQKKALARHIALLKKEELLFASAMAFSYESVIAGITAEQMEYFTKNAPKNYKQEIAKSIMAEYRMKEVFEIAKAMDEDLGEGVVQNQKRIERVYQYIKDNWVAFQF
;
A
#
# COMPACT_ATOMS: atom_id res chain seq x y z
N MET A 1 21.42 0.36 23.74
CA MET A 1 21.86 -0.24 22.47
C MET A 1 20.63 -0.87 21.88
N ILE A 2 20.09 -0.26 20.83
CA ILE A 2 19.10 -0.93 19.98
C ILE A 2 19.92 -1.98 19.22
N ASP A 3 19.45 -3.22 19.27
CA ASP A 3 20.13 -4.38 18.68
C ASP A 3 20.19 -4.17 17.16
N GLU A 4 21.40 -3.99 16.61
CA GLU A 4 21.65 -3.72 15.19
C GLU A 4 21.04 -4.82 14.29
N ASN A 5 20.80 -6.04 14.82
CA ASN A 5 20.11 -7.12 14.12
C ASN A 5 18.61 -6.88 13.86
N ILE A 6 17.95 -6.00 14.62
CA ILE A 6 16.53 -5.72 14.44
C ILE A 6 16.34 -4.80 13.22
N GLU A 7 17.19 -3.79 13.07
CA GLU A 7 17.13 -2.87 11.93
C GLU A 7 17.38 -3.60 10.62
N ASP A 8 18.39 -4.48 10.56
CA ASP A 8 18.70 -5.26 9.35
C ASP A 8 17.59 -6.26 8.98
N ARG A 9 17.00 -6.95 9.98
CA ARG A 9 15.87 -7.85 9.74
C ARG A 9 14.63 -7.12 9.26
N ILE A 10 14.34 -5.96 9.85
CA ILE A 10 13.29 -5.05 9.38
C ILE A 10 13.61 -4.69 7.92
N PHE A 11 14.82 -4.21 7.62
CA PHE A 11 15.19 -3.80 6.27
C PHE A 11 15.00 -4.91 5.23
N ASP A 12 15.48 -6.12 5.49
CA ASP A 12 15.33 -7.28 4.61
C ASP A 12 13.87 -7.70 4.45
N GLU A 13 13.08 -7.64 5.53
CA GLU A 13 11.65 -7.92 5.52
C GLU A 13 10.83 -6.87 4.75
N PHE A 14 11.39 -5.68 4.46
CA PHE A 14 10.69 -4.54 3.85
C PHE A 14 11.17 -4.14 2.45
N THR A 15 12.19 -4.81 1.90
CA THR A 15 12.59 -4.56 0.51
C THR A 15 11.61 -5.17 -0.48
N ILE A 16 10.90 -4.31 -1.21
CA ILE A 16 10.73 -4.57 -2.65
C ILE A 16 12.16 -4.70 -3.16
N PRO A 17 12.53 -5.75 -3.93
CA PRO A 17 13.92 -5.95 -4.33
C PRO A 17 14.57 -4.63 -4.79
N HIS A 18 15.59 -4.18 -4.05
CA HIS A 18 16.46 -3.04 -4.35
C HIS A 18 15.95 -1.60 -4.14
N ILE A 19 14.84 -1.34 -3.43
CA ILE A 19 14.44 0.05 -3.13
C ILE A 19 13.96 0.23 -1.69
N ALA A 20 14.70 1.01 -0.90
CA ALA A 20 14.28 1.48 0.42
C ALA A 20 13.72 2.90 0.30
N PHE A 21 12.49 3.10 0.77
CA PHE A 21 11.88 4.43 0.88
C PHE A 21 11.83 4.83 2.35
N PRO A 22 12.49 5.92 2.77
CA PRO A 22 12.22 6.51 4.08
C PRO A 22 10.73 6.80 4.23
N GLN A 23 10.16 6.69 5.43
CA GLN A 23 8.71 6.87 5.67
C GLN A 23 8.42 7.87 6.80
N ASP A 24 9.34 8.80 7.07
CA ASP A 24 9.20 9.72 8.22
C ASP A 24 8.36 10.95 7.89
N THR A 25 8.29 11.30 6.60
CA THR A 25 7.60 12.52 6.14
C THR A 25 6.54 12.22 5.10
N ILE A 26 5.52 13.08 5.03
CA ILE A 26 4.46 12.97 4.02
C ILE A 26 5.00 12.97 2.58
N GLN A 27 6.09 13.69 2.31
CA GLN A 27 6.71 13.74 0.98
C GLN A 27 7.35 12.39 0.60
N GLN A 28 8.00 11.72 1.54
CA GLN A 28 8.60 10.42 1.27
C GLN A 28 7.53 9.33 1.14
N LYS A 29 6.47 9.38 1.97
CA LYS A 29 5.29 8.52 1.85
C LYS A 29 4.60 8.68 0.50
N LYS A 30 4.43 9.93 0.05
CA LYS A 30 3.92 10.26 -1.29
C LYS A 30 4.80 9.69 -2.40
N ALA A 31 6.12 9.78 -2.27
CA ALA A 31 7.05 9.23 -3.27
C ALA A 31 6.92 7.71 -3.40
N LEU A 32 6.83 6.99 -2.28
CA LEU A 32 6.57 5.54 -2.29
C LEU A 32 5.19 5.24 -2.91
N ALA A 33 4.13 5.91 -2.47
CA ALA A 33 2.78 5.69 -3.01
C ALA A 33 2.72 5.90 -4.54
N ARG A 34 3.43 6.90 -5.06
CA ARG A 34 3.59 7.10 -6.52
C ARG A 34 4.33 5.97 -7.19
N HIS A 35 5.44 5.54 -6.60
CA HIS A 35 6.20 4.42 -7.13
C HIS A 35 5.32 3.16 -7.22
N ILE A 36 4.59 2.81 -6.15
CA ILE A 36 3.66 1.69 -6.14
C ILE A 36 2.57 1.81 -7.23
N ALA A 37 2.00 3.01 -7.42
CA ALA A 37 0.99 3.24 -8.44
C ALA A 37 1.50 3.02 -9.88
N LEU A 38 2.81 3.13 -10.11
CA LEU A 38 3.46 2.94 -11.40
C LEU A 38 3.94 1.50 -11.64
N LEU A 39 4.04 0.69 -10.59
CA LEU A 39 4.44 -0.72 -10.71
C LEU A 39 3.36 -1.53 -11.42
N LYS A 40 3.78 -2.53 -12.20
CA LYS A 40 2.86 -3.52 -12.73
C LYS A 40 2.31 -4.38 -11.59
N LYS A 41 1.10 -4.89 -11.76
CA LYS A 41 0.41 -5.72 -10.77
C LYS A 41 1.21 -6.97 -10.37
N GLU A 42 1.96 -7.55 -11.30
CA GLU A 42 2.83 -8.71 -11.05
C GLU A 42 4.07 -8.31 -10.24
N GLU A 43 4.65 -7.14 -10.50
CA GLU A 43 5.87 -6.64 -9.84
C GLU A 43 5.64 -6.35 -8.36
N LEU A 44 4.42 -5.92 -8.01
CA LEU A 44 4.07 -5.62 -6.62
C LEU A 44 3.99 -6.89 -5.73
N LEU A 45 3.86 -8.09 -6.32
CA LEU A 45 3.97 -9.36 -5.60
C LEU A 45 5.42 -9.77 -5.29
N PHE A 46 6.42 -9.06 -5.82
CA PHE A 46 7.81 -9.26 -5.42
C PHE A 46 8.13 -8.60 -4.07
N ALA A 47 7.29 -7.66 -3.63
CA ALA A 47 7.36 -7.11 -2.27
C ALA A 47 7.02 -8.20 -1.25
N SER A 48 7.57 -8.14 -0.05
CA SER A 48 7.11 -9.02 1.03
C SER A 48 5.63 -8.75 1.37
N ALA A 49 4.92 -9.74 1.91
CA ALA A 49 3.55 -9.54 2.39
C ALA A 49 3.45 -8.42 3.44
N MET A 50 4.51 -8.19 4.22
CA MET A 50 4.56 -7.15 5.23
C MET A 50 4.65 -5.75 4.63
N ALA A 51 5.07 -5.58 3.38
CA ALA A 51 5.02 -4.27 2.71
C ALA A 51 3.58 -3.71 2.67
N PHE A 52 2.56 -4.57 2.67
CA PHE A 52 1.15 -4.15 2.73
C PHE A 52 0.70 -3.67 4.11
N SER A 53 1.57 -3.73 5.13
CA SER A 53 1.33 -3.06 6.42
C SER A 53 1.51 -1.55 6.34
N TYR A 54 2.21 -1.03 5.32
CA TYR A 54 2.51 0.39 5.18
C TYR A 54 1.39 1.15 4.47
N GLU A 55 1.00 2.27 5.07
CA GLU A 55 -0.03 3.16 4.59
C GLU A 55 0.30 3.71 3.20
N SER A 56 1.58 4.02 2.94
CA SER A 56 2.05 4.47 1.63
C SER A 56 1.90 3.44 0.53
N VAL A 57 2.07 2.15 0.85
CA VAL A 57 1.87 1.08 -0.12
C VAL A 57 0.39 0.99 -0.47
N ILE A 58 -0.48 0.94 0.54
CA ILE A 58 -1.94 0.92 0.34
C ILE A 58 -2.42 2.18 -0.41
N ALA A 59 -1.87 3.35 -0.10
CA ALA A 59 -2.18 4.61 -0.76
C ALA A 59 -1.78 4.63 -2.25
N GLY A 60 -0.78 3.84 -2.64
CA GLY A 60 -0.37 3.70 -4.03
C GLY A 60 -1.15 2.65 -4.84
N ILE A 61 -1.85 1.73 -4.18
CA ILE A 61 -2.53 0.63 -4.87
C ILE A 61 -3.66 1.14 -5.76
N THR A 62 -3.70 0.62 -6.99
CA THR A 62 -4.77 0.84 -7.95
C THR A 62 -5.84 -0.25 -7.89
N ALA A 63 -7.02 0.04 -8.44
CA ALA A 63 -8.10 -0.94 -8.54
C ALA A 63 -7.69 -2.19 -9.35
N GLU A 64 -6.90 -2.01 -10.41
CA GLU A 64 -6.39 -3.12 -11.23
C GLU A 64 -5.43 -4.01 -10.43
N GLN A 65 -4.50 -3.41 -9.68
CA GLN A 65 -3.58 -4.15 -8.81
C GLN A 65 -4.36 -4.90 -7.71
N MET A 66 -5.38 -4.27 -7.12
CA MET A 66 -6.20 -4.91 -6.10
C MET A 66 -7.00 -6.11 -6.65
N GLU A 67 -7.62 -5.96 -7.82
CA GLU A 67 -8.32 -7.06 -8.49
C GLU A 67 -7.37 -8.23 -8.79
N TYR A 68 -6.16 -7.92 -9.25
CA TYR A 68 -5.12 -8.91 -9.47
C TYR A 68 -4.75 -9.65 -8.19
N PHE A 69 -4.60 -8.95 -7.06
CA PHE A 69 -4.28 -9.56 -5.78
C PHE A 69 -5.36 -10.46 -5.25
N THR A 70 -6.63 -10.06 -5.37
CA THR A 70 -7.75 -10.90 -4.96
C THR A 70 -7.74 -12.27 -5.67
N LYS A 71 -7.30 -12.30 -6.93
CA LYS A 71 -7.25 -13.52 -7.76
C LYS A 71 -5.95 -14.31 -7.61
N ASN A 72 -4.80 -13.64 -7.49
CA ASN A 72 -3.49 -14.26 -7.69
C ASN A 72 -2.56 -14.18 -6.47
N ALA A 73 -2.78 -13.24 -5.55
CA ALA A 73 -1.87 -13.08 -4.43
C ALA A 73 -1.95 -14.27 -3.45
N PRO A 74 -0.83 -14.68 -2.84
CA PRO A 74 -0.85 -15.66 -1.77
C PRO A 74 -1.71 -15.19 -0.58
N LYS A 75 -2.22 -16.15 0.20
CA LYS A 75 -3.14 -15.89 1.32
C LYS A 75 -2.62 -14.85 2.32
N ASN A 76 -1.34 -14.91 2.68
CA ASN A 76 -0.73 -13.97 3.64
C ASN A 76 -0.73 -12.52 3.14
N TYR A 77 -0.61 -12.28 1.83
CA TYR A 77 -0.69 -10.93 1.26
C TYR A 77 -2.09 -10.36 1.43
N LYS A 78 -3.11 -11.16 1.06
CA LYS A 78 -4.51 -10.75 1.19
C LYS A 78 -4.89 -10.47 2.64
N GLN A 79 -4.39 -11.27 3.58
CA GLN A 79 -4.61 -11.06 5.00
C GLN A 79 -3.97 -9.76 5.50
N GLU A 80 -2.72 -9.45 5.11
CA GLU A 80 -2.09 -8.19 5.51
C GLU A 80 -2.80 -6.96 4.91
N ILE A 81 -3.20 -7.02 3.64
CA ILE A 81 -4.02 -5.98 3.00
C ILE A 81 -5.32 -5.76 3.78
N ALA A 82 -6.04 -6.85 4.08
CA ALA A 82 -7.31 -6.80 4.82
C ALA A 82 -7.14 -6.20 6.22
N LYS A 83 -6.10 -6.62 6.95
CA LYS A 83 -5.76 -6.08 8.28
C LYS A 83 -5.46 -4.58 8.22
N SER A 84 -4.62 -4.15 7.28
CA SER A 84 -4.28 -2.74 7.12
C SER A 84 -5.49 -1.87 6.83
N ILE A 85 -6.42 -2.39 6.03
CA ILE A 85 -7.59 -1.63 5.58
C ILE A 85 -8.71 -1.59 6.63
N MET A 86 -8.80 -2.61 7.47
CA MET A 86 -9.69 -2.58 8.63
C MET A 86 -9.20 -1.68 9.77
N ALA A 87 -7.89 -1.40 9.82
CA ALA A 87 -7.32 -0.52 10.83
C ALA A 87 -7.64 0.95 10.51
N GLU A 88 -8.60 1.53 11.23
CA GLU A 88 -9.07 2.91 11.00
C GLU A 88 -7.94 3.94 11.03
N TYR A 89 -7.01 3.83 11.98
CA TYR A 89 -5.86 4.74 12.08
C TYR A 89 -4.96 4.70 10.85
N ARG A 90 -4.76 3.51 10.26
CA ARG A 90 -3.97 3.34 9.04
C ARG A 90 -4.70 3.95 7.86
N MET A 91 -6.00 3.68 7.73
CA MET A 91 -6.80 4.22 6.65
C MET A 91 -6.86 5.75 6.68
N LYS A 92 -6.91 6.37 7.87
CA LYS A 92 -6.81 7.83 8.00
C LYS A 92 -5.52 8.35 7.33
N GLU A 93 -4.40 7.74 7.63
CA GLU A 93 -3.11 8.12 7.06
C GLU A 93 -3.01 7.79 5.56
N VAL A 94 -3.57 6.67 5.10
CA VAL A 94 -3.72 6.36 3.66
C VAL A 94 -4.45 7.49 2.94
N PHE A 95 -5.54 8.00 3.51
CA PHE A 95 -6.29 9.12 2.94
C PHE A 95 -5.53 10.45 2.97
N GLU A 96 -4.72 10.70 4.01
CA GLU A 96 -3.83 11.86 4.09
C GLU A 96 -2.76 11.80 2.99
N ILE A 97 -2.14 10.65 2.76
CA ILE A 97 -1.16 10.44 1.68
C ILE A 97 -1.83 10.62 0.32
N ALA A 98 -3.00 10.01 0.10
CA ALA A 98 -3.75 10.16 -1.13
C ALA A 98 -4.14 11.63 -1.41
N LYS A 99 -4.54 12.38 -0.38
CA LYS A 99 -4.79 13.82 -0.50
C LYS A 99 -3.54 14.59 -0.89
N ALA A 100 -2.40 14.30 -0.25
CA ALA A 100 -1.13 14.93 -0.59
C ALA A 100 -0.66 14.60 -2.02
N MET A 101 -1.06 13.45 -2.58
CA MET A 101 -0.85 13.13 -4.00
C MET A 101 -1.71 13.98 -4.94
N ASP A 102 -2.93 14.34 -4.51
CA ASP A 102 -3.88 15.16 -5.29
C ASP A 102 -3.45 16.63 -5.39
N GLU A 103 -2.86 17.18 -4.32
CA GLU A 103 -2.37 18.56 -4.28
C GLU A 103 -1.35 18.88 -5.38
N ASP A 104 -0.62 17.86 -5.87
CA ASP A 104 0.37 18.00 -6.94
C ASP A 104 -0.22 17.89 -8.36
N LEU A 105 -1.46 17.41 -8.52
CA LEU A 105 -2.06 17.10 -9.84
C LEU A 105 -2.88 18.26 -10.43
N GLY A 106 -3.17 19.30 -9.63
CA GLY A 106 -4.01 20.43 -10.04
C GLY A 106 -5.51 20.11 -10.08
N GLU A 107 -6.34 21.14 -10.24
CA GLU A 107 -7.80 20.99 -10.31
C GLU A 107 -8.23 20.23 -11.58
N GLY A 108 -8.92 19.09 -11.42
CA GLY A 108 -9.57 18.35 -12.53
C GLY A 108 -9.06 16.93 -12.81
N VAL A 109 -8.03 16.45 -12.09
CA VAL A 109 -7.54 15.06 -12.22
C VAL A 109 -8.33 14.12 -11.31
N VAL A 110 -8.43 12.83 -11.68
CA VAL A 110 -9.04 11.79 -10.84
C VAL A 110 -8.38 11.81 -9.46
N GLN A 111 -9.15 12.23 -8.45
CA GLN A 111 -8.67 12.35 -7.08
C GLN A 111 -8.22 10.96 -6.58
N ASN A 112 -6.93 10.84 -6.23
CA ASN A 112 -6.32 9.70 -5.56
C ASN A 112 -7.16 9.27 -4.35
N GLN A 113 -7.80 10.20 -3.64
CA GLN A 113 -8.75 9.87 -2.57
C GLN A 113 -9.91 8.99 -3.07
N LYS A 114 -10.55 9.34 -4.19
CA LYS A 114 -11.62 8.52 -4.80
C LYS A 114 -11.12 7.16 -5.27
N ARG A 115 -9.86 7.06 -5.72
CA ARG A 115 -9.25 5.76 -6.03
C ARG A 115 -9.20 4.90 -4.77
N ILE A 116 -8.71 5.45 -3.66
CA ILE A 116 -8.61 4.72 -2.39
C ILE A 116 -10.00 4.33 -1.86
N GLU A 117 -11.01 5.19 -1.97
CA GLU A 117 -12.39 4.83 -1.61
C GLU A 117 -12.88 3.62 -2.39
N ARG A 118 -12.60 3.55 -3.70
CA ARG A 118 -12.97 2.41 -4.55
C ARG A 118 -12.22 1.13 -4.16
N VAL A 119 -10.92 1.23 -3.87
CA VAL A 119 -10.11 0.09 -3.40
C VAL A 119 -10.65 -0.43 -2.06
N TYR A 120 -10.93 0.48 -1.12
CA TYR A 120 -11.53 0.18 0.17
C TYR A 120 -12.87 -0.55 0.01
N GLN A 121 -13.77 0.00 -0.82
CA GLN A 121 -15.08 -0.61 -1.06
C GLN A 121 -14.96 -1.97 -1.74
N TYR A 122 -14.09 -2.10 -2.74
CA TYR A 122 -13.86 -3.37 -3.43
C TYR A 122 -13.47 -4.50 -2.46
N ILE A 123 -12.62 -4.21 -1.49
CA ILE A 123 -12.16 -5.21 -0.51
C ILE A 123 -13.27 -5.59 0.45
N LYS A 124 -14.12 -4.63 0.84
CA LYS A 124 -15.32 -4.92 1.64
C LYS A 124 -16.30 -5.80 0.89
N ASP A 125 -16.54 -5.51 -0.39
CA ASP A 125 -17.45 -6.28 -1.24
C ASP A 125 -16.91 -7.69 -1.50
N ASN A 126 -15.59 -7.85 -1.54
CA ASN A 126 -14.90 -9.11 -1.80
C ASN A 126 -14.26 -9.73 -0.55
N TRP A 127 -14.74 -9.38 0.65
CA TRP A 127 -14.10 -9.72 1.93
C TRP A 127 -13.73 -11.20 2.07
N VAL A 128 -14.61 -12.09 1.61
CA VAL A 128 -14.40 -13.55 1.62
C VAL A 128 -13.11 -13.92 0.88
N ALA A 129 -12.86 -13.33 -0.30
CA ALA A 129 -11.68 -13.62 -1.10
C ALA A 129 -10.36 -13.15 -0.43
N PHE A 130 -10.44 -12.30 0.60
CA PHE A 130 -9.29 -11.85 1.40
C PHE A 130 -9.09 -12.66 2.69
N GLN A 131 -10.06 -13.49 3.09
CA GLN A 131 -9.94 -14.38 4.24
C GLN A 131 -9.38 -15.78 3.91
N PHE A 132 -9.50 -16.20 2.64
CA PHE A 132 -9.12 -17.53 2.15
C PHE A 132 -7.95 -17.47 1.16
#